data_AF-A0A1Q9P643-F1
#
_entry.id   AF-A0A1Q9P643-F1
#
_cell.length_a   1.000
_cell.length_b   1.000
_cell.length_c   1.000
_cell.angle_alpha   90.00
_cell.angle_beta   90.00
_cell.angle_gamma   90.00
#
_symmetry.space_group_name_H-M   'P 1'
#
loop_
_entity.id
_entity.type
_entity.pdbx_description
1 polymer ?
#
loop_
_entity_poly.entity_id
_entity_poly.type
_entity_poly.pdbx_seq_one_letter_code
_entity_poly.pdbx_strand_id
1 'polypeptide(L)'
;MKISPEIRKNKPLYYGALVQMIYASIEFVDSLCIPLIALNILPNFYSIIPLANTELSALLANEPFWFIPIFWFFTSFRIASGIWILQNKAKGFWMAMFISGITLIAVFFLLPFSVIDIFGTGVVVFLLFIGYFRDQPIIEPENSQE
;
A
#
# COMPACT_ATOMS: atom_id res chain seq x y z
N MET A 1 -8.82 -16.83 5.46
CA MET A 1 -8.31 -15.81 6.41
C MET A 1 -9.44 -15.43 7.37
N LYS A 2 -9.23 -15.49 8.69
CA LYS A 2 -10.26 -15.15 9.70
C LYS A 2 -10.09 -13.69 10.13
N ILE A 3 -11.14 -12.88 9.93
CA ILE A 3 -11.17 -11.48 10.37
C ILE A 3 -11.62 -11.44 11.83
N SER A 4 -10.89 -10.71 12.66
CA SER A 4 -11.18 -10.57 14.08
C SER A 4 -12.49 -9.78 14.31
N PRO A 5 -13.35 -10.20 15.25
CA PRO A 5 -14.61 -9.52 15.55
C PRO A 5 -14.40 -8.08 16.07
N GLU A 6 -13.28 -7.81 16.72
CA GLU A 6 -12.87 -6.48 17.20
C GLU A 6 -12.69 -5.52 16.02
N ILE A 7 -11.99 -5.96 14.98
CA ILE A 7 -11.76 -5.14 13.78
C ILE A 7 -13.05 -4.96 12.98
N ARG A 8 -13.96 -5.95 12.95
CA ARG A 8 -15.27 -5.75 12.32
C ARG A 8 -16.10 -4.66 13.00
N LYS A 9 -15.92 -4.44 14.31
CA LYS A 9 -16.55 -3.35 15.06
C LYS A 9 -15.83 -2.02 14.82
N ASN A 10 -14.50 -2.04 14.73
CA ASN A 10 -13.66 -0.90 14.39
C ASN A 10 -13.68 -0.63 12.87
N LYS A 11 -14.77 -0.02 12.39
CA LYS A 11 -14.98 0.29 10.97
C LYS A 11 -13.79 1.02 10.32
N PRO A 12 -13.16 2.03 10.95
CA PRO A 12 -12.01 2.69 10.36
C PRO A 12 -10.82 1.75 10.13
N LEU A 13 -10.42 0.91 11.10
CA LEU A 13 -9.34 -0.07 10.89
C LEU A 13 -9.70 -1.10 9.83
N TYR A 14 -10.95 -1.56 9.81
CA TYR A 14 -11.44 -2.49 8.80
C TYR A 14 -11.33 -1.91 7.38
N TYR A 15 -11.86 -0.70 7.17
CA TYR A 15 -11.78 -0.04 5.87
C TYR A 15 -10.35 0.35 5.52
N GLY A 16 -9.54 0.80 6.48
CA GLY A 16 -8.12 1.09 6.27
C GLY A 16 -7.36 -0.13 5.75
N ALA A 17 -7.58 -1.30 6.37
CA ALA A 17 -6.98 -2.56 5.92
C ALA A 17 -7.49 -2.99 4.54
N LEU A 18 -8.78 -2.83 4.25
CA LEU A 18 -9.33 -3.13 2.92
C LEU A 18 -8.75 -2.23 1.83
N VAL A 19 -8.72 -0.91 2.07
CA VAL A 19 -8.14 0.05 1.13
C VAL A 19 -6.67 -0.29 0.89
N GLN A 20 -5.92 -0.66 1.94
CA GLN A 20 -4.53 -1.07 1.81
C GLN A 20 -4.35 -2.34 0.97
N MET A 21 -5.23 -3.33 1.10
CA MET A 21 -5.22 -4.53 0.26
C MET A 21 -5.65 -4.28 -1.19
N ILE A 22 -6.66 -3.43 -1.41
CA ILE A 22 -7.08 -3.01 -2.76
C ILE A 22 -5.93 -2.31 -3.45
N TYR A 23 -5.29 -1.38 -2.77
CA TYR A 23 -4.16 -0.63 -3.30
C TYR A 23 -2.98 -1.55 -3.64
N ALA A 24 -2.65 -2.50 -2.75
CA ALA A 24 -1.64 -3.50 -3.04
C ALA A 24 -1.99 -4.40 -4.24
N SER A 25 -3.29 -4.68 -4.45
CA SER A 25 -3.73 -5.47 -5.60
C SER A 25 -3.52 -4.71 -6.91
N ILE A 26 -3.73 -3.39 -6.90
CA ILE A 26 -3.44 -2.52 -8.05
C ILE A 26 -1.94 -2.52 -8.35
N GLU A 27 -1.10 -2.32 -7.33
CA GLU A 27 0.37 -2.37 -7.50
C GLU A 27 0.86 -3.73 -7.96
N PHE A 28 0.26 -4.82 -7.47
CA PHE A 28 0.57 -6.17 -7.92
C PHE A 28 0.26 -6.33 -9.41
N VAL A 29 -0.93 -5.91 -9.85
CA VAL A 29 -1.32 -5.97 -11.27
C VAL A 29 -0.39 -5.10 -12.11
N ASP A 30 -0.04 -3.89 -11.68
CA ASP A 30 0.90 -3.03 -12.39
C ASP A 30 2.28 -3.70 -12.53
N SER A 31 2.76 -4.35 -11.47
CA SER A 31 4.02 -5.11 -11.52
C SER A 31 3.99 -6.30 -12.49
N LEU A 32 2.82 -6.91 -12.71
CA LEU A 32 2.64 -7.98 -13.69
C LEU A 32 2.56 -7.44 -15.13
N CYS A 33 2.14 -6.19 -15.31
CA CYS A 33 2.18 -5.53 -16.60
C CYS A 33 3.61 -5.27 -17.08
N ILE A 34 4.58 -5.07 -16.17
CA ILE A 34 5.97 -4.76 -16.54
C ILE A 34 6.60 -5.85 -17.43
N PRO A 35 6.58 -7.15 -17.10
CA PRO A 35 7.07 -8.19 -18.01
C PRO A 35 6.35 -8.22 -19.35
N LEU A 36 5.04 -7.96 -19.37
CA LEU A 36 4.24 -7.94 -20.60
C LEU A 36 4.61 -6.76 -21.51
N ILE A 37 4.87 -5.59 -20.92
CA ILE A 37 5.38 -4.41 -21.64
C ILE A 37 6.74 -4.72 -22.25
N ALA A 38 7.63 -5.35 -21.49
CA ALA A 38 8.97 -5.62 -21.97
C ALA A 38 9.06 -6.75 -23.02
N LEU A 39 8.09 -7.67 -23.01
CA LEU A 39 7.88 -8.62 -24.10
C LEU A 39 7.16 -8.00 -25.31
N ASN A 40 6.89 -6.69 -25.30
CA ASN A 40 6.13 -5.95 -26.31
C ASN A 40 4.71 -6.49 -26.54
N ILE A 41 4.12 -7.17 -25.54
CA ILE A 41 2.73 -7.65 -25.57
C ILE A 41 1.77 -6.51 -25.22
N LEU A 42 2.18 -5.60 -24.33
CA LEU A 42 1.45 -4.40 -23.96
C LEU A 42 2.23 -3.13 -24.36
N PRO A 43 1.55 -2.03 -24.71
CA PRO A 43 2.23 -0.77 -24.97
C PRO A 43 2.86 -0.23 -23.68
N ASN A 44 4.01 0.43 -23.81
CA ASN A 44 4.71 1.02 -22.67
C ASN A 44 3.99 2.30 -22.20
N PHE A 45 3.04 2.13 -21.28
CA PHE A 45 2.29 3.23 -20.68
C PHE A 45 3.16 4.16 -19.83
N TYR A 46 4.37 3.77 -19.43
CA TYR A 46 5.27 4.66 -18.68
C TYR A 46 5.90 5.74 -19.57
N SER A 47 5.94 5.55 -20.89
CA SER A 47 6.52 6.52 -21.83
C SER A 47 5.69 7.78 -22.04
N ILE A 48 4.40 7.74 -21.69
CA ILE A 48 3.45 8.85 -21.87
C ILE A 48 3.21 9.66 -20.59
N ILE A 49 3.82 9.24 -19.48
CA ILE A 49 3.56 9.83 -18.16
C ILE A 49 4.65 10.86 -17.86
N PRO A 50 4.30 12.14 -17.68
CA PRO A 50 5.26 13.15 -17.27
C PRO A 50 5.71 12.86 -15.85
N LEU A 51 7.03 12.77 -15.63
CA LEU A 51 7.66 12.63 -14.32
C LEU A 51 8.53 13.86 -14.06
N ALA A 52 8.62 14.28 -12.80
CA ALA A 52 9.44 15.39 -12.36
C ALA A 52 10.95 15.09 -12.49
N ASN A 53 11.33 13.82 -12.45
CA ASN A 53 12.71 13.36 -12.65
C ASN A 53 12.86 12.69 -14.02
N THR A 54 13.66 13.30 -14.89
CA THR A 54 13.92 12.84 -16.26
C THR A 54 14.74 11.56 -16.33
N GLU A 55 15.67 11.34 -15.39
CA GLU A 55 16.44 10.09 -15.31
C GLU A 55 15.54 8.92 -14.94
N LEU A 56 14.61 9.14 -14.01
CA LEU A 56 13.64 8.13 -13.60
C LEU A 56 12.65 7.80 -14.73
N SER A 57 12.25 8.82 -15.50
CA SER A 57 11.45 8.63 -16.72
C SER A 57 12.20 7.81 -17.77
N ALA A 58 13.49 8.09 -17.99
CA ALA A 58 14.31 7.31 -18.90
C ALA A 58 14.47 5.85 -18.42
N LEU A 59 14.64 5.63 -17.12
CA LEU A 59 14.74 4.28 -16.55
C LEU A 59 13.42 3.51 -16.71
N LEU A 60 12.27 4.13 -16.44
CA LEU A 60 10.95 3.52 -16.64
C LEU A 60 10.64 3.22 -18.11
N ALA A 61 11.10 4.08 -19.02
CA ALA A 61 10.86 3.89 -20.45
C ALA A 61 11.74 2.79 -21.05
N ASN A 62 13.02 2.72 -20.67
CA ASN A 62 13.99 1.84 -21.30
C ASN A 62 14.20 0.53 -20.54
N GLU A 63 14.12 0.56 -19.21
CA GLU A 63 14.50 -0.57 -18.35
C GLU A 63 13.46 -0.79 -17.22
N PRO A 64 12.16 -0.97 -17.54
CA PRO A 64 11.08 -1.01 -16.55
C PRO A 64 11.19 -2.18 -15.57
N PHE A 65 11.90 -3.26 -15.92
CA PHE A 65 12.09 -4.42 -15.07
C PHE A 65 12.74 -4.12 -13.71
N TRP A 66 13.62 -3.11 -13.65
CA TRP A 66 14.27 -2.72 -12.38
C TRP A 66 13.29 -2.20 -11.34
N PHE A 67 12.07 -1.84 -11.74
CA PHE A 67 11.02 -1.40 -10.83
C PHE A 67 10.24 -2.57 -10.22
N ILE A 68 10.26 -3.77 -10.80
CA ILE A 68 9.52 -4.94 -10.27
C ILE A 68 9.84 -5.18 -8.78
N PRO A 69 11.12 -5.24 -8.35
CA PRO A 69 11.44 -5.45 -6.93
C PRO A 69 10.88 -4.35 -6.03
N ILE A 70 10.84 -3.10 -6.52
CA ILE A 70 10.28 -1.95 -5.78
C ILE A 70 8.77 -2.14 -5.61
N PHE A 71 8.04 -2.40 -6.69
CA PHE A 71 6.60 -2.68 -6.63
C PHE A 71 6.28 -3.86 -5.72
N TRP A 72 7.07 -4.94 -5.81
CA TRP A 72 6.86 -6.14 -4.98
C TRP A 72 7.15 -5.88 -3.51
N PHE A 73 8.17 -5.08 -3.20
CA PHE A 73 8.44 -4.64 -1.84
C PHE A 73 7.22 -3.91 -1.25
N PHE A 74 6.72 -2.89 -1.93
CA PHE A 74 5.55 -2.12 -1.51
C PHE A 74 4.28 -2.97 -1.39
N THR A 75 4.00 -3.76 -2.43
CA THR A 75 2.85 -4.69 -2.50
C THR A 75 2.87 -5.67 -1.33
N SER A 76 4.01 -6.33 -1.09
CA SER A 76 4.14 -7.36 -0.07
C SER A 76 3.91 -6.80 1.33
N PHE A 77 4.49 -5.64 1.63
CA PHE A 77 4.32 -4.97 2.92
C PHE A 77 2.87 -4.53 3.14
N ARG A 78 2.18 -4.02 2.11
CA ARG A 78 0.78 -3.62 2.21
C ARG A 78 -0.18 -4.80 2.37
N ILE A 79 0.07 -5.90 1.66
CA ILE A 79 -0.73 -7.13 1.85
C ILE A 79 -0.50 -7.66 3.27
N ALA A 80 0.76 -7.78 3.71
CA ALA A 80 1.09 -8.30 5.03
C ALA A 80 0.49 -7.44 6.16
N SER A 81 0.62 -6.11 6.07
CA SER A 81 0.05 -5.19 7.05
C SER A 81 -1.47 -5.25 7.07
N GLY A 82 -2.15 -5.22 5.91
CA GLY A 82 -3.60 -5.31 5.82
C GLY A 82 -4.14 -6.62 6.41
N ILE A 83 -3.46 -7.74 6.12
CA ILE A 83 -3.81 -9.04 6.71
C ILE A 83 -3.65 -9.03 8.23
N TRP A 84 -2.56 -8.48 8.75
CA TRP A 84 -2.31 -8.41 10.19
C TRP A 84 -3.24 -7.44 10.91
N ILE A 85 -3.64 -6.32 10.28
CA ILE A 85 -4.65 -5.41 10.83
C ILE A 85 -5.99 -6.15 10.93
N LEU A 86 -6.42 -6.88 9.90
CA LEU A 86 -7.66 -7.66 9.95
C LEU A 86 -7.63 -8.77 11.03
N GLN A 87 -6.44 -9.24 11.40
CA GLN A 87 -6.20 -10.17 12.51
C GLN A 87 -6.04 -9.49 13.88
N ASN A 88 -6.25 -8.16 13.97
CA ASN A 88 -6.04 -7.37 15.18
C ASN A 88 -4.61 -7.51 15.75
N LYS A 89 -3.58 -7.47 14.91
CA LYS A 89 -2.17 -7.53 15.35
C LYS A 89 -1.51 -6.18 15.26
N ALA A 90 -0.89 -5.73 16.35
CA ALA A 90 -0.18 -4.45 16.42
C ALA A 90 0.91 -4.26 15.36
N LYS A 91 1.62 -5.34 15.03
CA LYS A 91 2.60 -5.32 13.94
C LYS A 91 2.02 -4.94 12.58
N GLY A 92 0.74 -5.23 12.32
CA GLY A 92 0.07 -4.85 11.08
C GLY A 92 -0.06 -3.34 10.95
N PHE A 93 -0.50 -2.67 12.02
CA PHE A 93 -0.62 -1.22 12.06
C PHE A 93 0.73 -0.54 11.89
N TRP A 94 1.75 -0.92 12.67
CA TRP A 94 3.08 -0.31 12.57
C TRP A 94 3.73 -0.55 11.21
N MET A 95 3.52 -1.73 10.62
CA MET A 95 3.98 -2.01 9.26
C MET A 95 3.26 -1.16 8.22
N ALA A 96 1.94 -0.93 8.38
CA ALA A 96 1.20 -0.02 7.52
C ALA A 96 1.70 1.42 7.63
N MET A 97 1.93 1.91 8.84
CA MET A 97 2.48 3.25 9.08
C MET A 97 3.88 3.42 8.47
N PHE A 98 4.74 2.42 8.66
CA PHE A 98 6.08 2.39 8.09
C PHE A 98 6.05 2.45 6.56
N ILE A 99 5.29 1.57 5.91
CA ILE A 99 5.25 1.53 4.45
C ILE A 99 4.61 2.79 3.87
N SER A 100 3.57 3.35 4.52
CA SER A 100 2.98 4.63 4.14
C SER A 100 3.99 5.79 4.22
N GLY A 101 4.85 5.81 5.25
CA GLY A 101 5.92 6.79 5.37
C GLY A 101 6.94 6.70 4.21
N ILE A 102 7.37 5.47 3.88
CA ILE A 102 8.27 5.25 2.73
C ILE A 102 7.59 5.68 1.43
N THR A 103 6.31 5.35 1.24
CA THR A 103 5.57 5.76 0.05
C THR A 103 5.56 7.27 -0.10
N LEU A 104 5.25 8.03 0.94
CA LEU A 104 5.23 9.50 0.86
C LEU A 104 6.60 10.09 0.46
N ILE A 105 7.70 9.47 0.89
CA ILE A 105 9.06 9.86 0.47
C ILE A 105 9.29 9.50 -1.00
N ALA A 106 8.96 8.28 -1.42
CA ALA A 106 9.18 7.79 -2.78
C ALA A 106 8.35 8.58 -3.82
N VAL A 107 7.11 8.90 -3.46
CA VAL A 107 6.17 9.67 -4.27
C VAL A 107 6.76 11.01 -4.71
N PHE A 108 7.55 11.70 -3.88
CA PHE A 108 8.13 13.01 -4.22
C PHE A 108 8.96 12.94 -5.51
N PHE A 109 9.67 11.82 -5.74
CA PHE A 109 10.47 11.59 -6.94
C PHE A 109 9.63 11.17 -8.15
N LEU A 110 8.39 10.75 -7.92
CA LEU A 110 7.45 10.22 -8.91
C LEU A 110 6.33 11.22 -9.25
N LEU A 111 6.33 12.43 -8.72
CA LEU A 111 5.31 13.43 -9.09
C LEU A 111 5.41 13.78 -10.58
N PRO A 112 4.30 14.14 -11.25
CA PRO A 112 2.91 14.10 -10.81
C PRO A 112 2.23 12.72 -10.90
N PHE A 113 2.90 11.69 -11.42
CA PHE A 113 2.32 10.34 -11.58
C PHE A 113 1.76 9.79 -10.27
N SER A 114 2.46 10.06 -9.17
CA SER A 114 2.18 9.53 -7.83
C SER A 114 1.11 10.28 -7.03
N VAL A 115 0.34 11.20 -7.64
CA VAL A 115 -0.73 11.93 -6.94
C VAL A 115 -1.81 10.99 -6.39
N ILE A 116 -2.16 9.95 -7.15
CA ILE A 116 -3.12 8.92 -6.71
C ILE A 116 -2.56 8.17 -5.50
N ASP A 117 -1.25 7.91 -5.48
CA ASP A 117 -0.56 7.24 -4.38
C ASP A 117 -0.57 8.07 -3.10
N ILE A 118 -0.39 9.39 -3.22
CA ILE A 118 -0.51 10.33 -2.08
C ILE A 118 -1.90 10.24 -1.49
N PHE A 119 -2.92 10.36 -2.33
CA PHE A 119 -4.30 10.40 -1.87
C PHE A 119 -4.70 9.07 -1.23
N GLY A 120 -4.40 7.95 -1.90
CA GLY A 120 -4.66 6.60 -1.37
C GLY A 120 -3.94 6.35 -0.05
N THR A 121 -2.65 6.69 0.02
CA THR A 121 -1.85 6.55 1.25
C THR A 121 -2.38 7.46 2.37
N GLY A 122 -2.77 8.69 2.05
CA GLY A 122 -3.38 9.62 2.99
C GLY A 122 -4.69 9.09 3.57
N VAL A 123 -5.56 8.52 2.73
CA VAL A 123 -6.81 7.88 3.17
C VAL A 123 -6.53 6.69 4.09
N VAL A 124 -5.58 5.82 3.74
CA VAL A 124 -5.18 4.68 4.58
C VAL A 124 -4.69 5.17 5.94
N VAL A 125 -3.73 6.10 5.97
CA VAL A 125 -3.17 6.66 7.20
C VAL A 125 -4.27 7.29 8.05
N PHE A 126 -5.15 8.10 7.45
CA PHE A 126 -6.27 8.73 8.15
C PHE A 126 -7.22 7.71 8.80
N LEU A 127 -7.61 6.66 8.07
CA LEU A 127 -8.47 5.60 8.58
C LEU A 127 -7.79 4.81 9.71
N LEU A 128 -6.50 4.53 9.57
CA LEU A 128 -5.72 3.83 10.59
C LEU A 128 -5.56 4.66 11.86
N PHE A 129 -5.29 5.97 11.74
CA PHE A 129 -5.20 6.88 12.88
C PHE A 129 -6.53 7.00 13.63
N ILE A 130 -7.64 7.21 12.91
CA ILE A 130 -8.97 7.28 13.55
C ILE A 130 -9.28 5.95 14.24
N GLY A 131 -9.04 4.84 13.55
CA GLY A 131 -9.30 3.51 14.09
C GLY A 131 -8.48 3.19 15.34
N TYR A 132 -7.22 3.63 15.38
CA TYR A 132 -6.34 3.42 16.53
C TYR A 132 -6.70 4.28 17.74
N PHE A 133 -6.91 5.59 17.53
CA PHE A 133 -7.10 6.55 18.63
C PHE A 133 -8.54 6.68 19.11
N ARG A 134 -9.55 6.39 18.28
CA ARG A 134 -10.97 6.65 18.61
C ARG A 134 -11.76 5.38 18.95
N ASP A 135 -11.63 4.32 18.17
CA ASP A 135 -12.59 3.21 18.18
C ASP A 135 -12.09 1.90 18.84
N GLN A 136 -10.80 1.82 19.25
CA GLN A 136 -10.07 0.71 19.92
C GLN A 136 -10.53 -0.75 19.60
N PRO A 137 -9.68 -1.65 19.02
CA PRO A 137 -8.31 -1.90 19.51
C PRO A 137 -7.25 -2.28 18.46
N ILE A 138 -5.99 -2.31 18.91
CA ILE A 138 -4.79 -2.87 18.26
C ILE A 138 -4.09 -3.73 19.34
N ILE A 139 -4.88 -4.69 19.87
CA ILE A 139 -4.77 -5.46 21.15
C ILE A 139 -5.02 -4.57 22.43
N GLU A 140 -5.69 -4.93 23.54
CA GLU A 140 -6.02 -6.20 24.27
C GLU A 140 -7.39 -6.20 25.01
N PRO A 141 -7.89 -7.39 25.46
CA PRO A 141 -7.64 -7.82 26.85
C PRO A 141 -7.26 -9.30 27.04
N GLU A 142 -6.33 -9.57 27.97
CA GLU A 142 -6.08 -10.91 28.57
C GLU A 142 -7.00 -11.20 29.79
N ASN A 143 -7.77 -10.22 30.28
CA ASN A 143 -8.80 -10.39 31.32
C ASN A 143 -10.23 -10.20 30.78
N SER A 144 -10.77 -11.23 30.15
CA SER A 144 -12.15 -11.67 30.46
C SER A 144 -12.14 -12.75 31.55
N GLN A 145 -11.08 -12.77 32.37
CA GLN A 145 -10.93 -13.56 33.58
C GLN A 145 -11.11 -12.65 34.80
N GLU A 146 -12.38 -12.33 35.10
CA GLU A 146 -13.05 -12.28 36.42
C GLU A 146 -14.38 -11.53 36.30
#